data_AF-A0A392NU36-F1
#
_entry.id   AF-A0A392NU36-F1
#
_cell.length_a   1.000
_cell.length_b   1.000
_cell.length_c   1.000
_cell.angle_alpha   90.00
_cell.angle_beta   90.00
_cell.angle_gamma   90.00
#
_symmetry.space_group_name_H-M   'P 1'
#
loop_
_entity.id
_entity.type
_entity.pdbx_description
1 polymer ?
#
loop_
_entity_poly.entity_id
_entity_poly.type
_entity_poly.pdbx_seq_one_letter_code
_entity_poly.pdbx_strand_id
1 'polypeptide(L)'
;MLTCFQTSCISSAMFLTAMAANPLCATLTLNSINQTIGWLDWAKAAIVPGLVSLILVPLILYVIYPPTLKSSPDAPKLAREKLEKMGPMTSNEKIMTATLFLT
;
A
#
# COMPACT_ATOMS: atom_id res chain seq x y z
N MET A 1 -8.39 -3.51 -8.98
CA MET A 1 -8.27 -4.27 -7.71
C MET A 1 -6.98 -5.08 -7.63
N LEU A 2 -6.59 -5.82 -8.69
CA LEU A 2 -5.34 -6.60 -8.71
C LEU A 2 -4.08 -5.77 -8.43
N THR A 3 -3.94 -4.59 -9.04
CA THR A 3 -2.79 -3.70 -8.78
C THR A 3 -2.70 -3.30 -7.31
N CYS A 4 -3.82 -2.92 -6.67
CA CYS A 4 -3.87 -2.57 -5.25
C CYS A 4 -3.42 -3.74 -4.38
N PHE A 5 -3.94 -4.94 -4.63
CA PHE A 5 -3.56 -6.14 -3.89
C PHE A 5 -2.05 -6.42 -4.00
N GLN A 6 -1.50 -6.38 -5.21
CA GLN A 6 -0.08 -6.64 -5.43
C GLN A 6 0.81 -5.56 -4.79
N THR A 7 0.42 -4.28 -4.87
CA THR A 7 1.15 -3.21 -4.16
C THR A 7 1.10 -3.37 -2.65
N SER A 8 -0.01 -3.86 -2.09
CA SER A 8 -0.11 -4.19 -0.66
C SER A 8 0.86 -5.32 -0.30
N CYS A 9 0.91 -6.40 -1.07
CA CYS A 9 1.86 -7.50 -0.86
C CYS A 9 3.32 -7.03 -0.88
N ILE A 10 3.68 -6.14 -1.81
CA ILE A 10 5.03 -5.57 -1.90
C ILE A 10 5.35 -4.76 -0.64
N SER A 11 4.48 -3.82 -0.25
CA SER A 11 4.69 -3.03 0.97
C SER A 11 4.73 -3.89 2.24
N SER A 12 3.93 -4.97 2.30
CA SER A 12 3.97 -5.94 3.38
C SER A 12 5.30 -6.67 3.47
N ALA A 13 5.95 -6.98 2.34
CA ALA A 13 7.27 -7.62 2.33
C ALA A 13 8.41 -6.64 2.69
N MET A 14 8.25 -5.35 2.41
CA MET A 14 9.29 -4.34 2.61
C MET A 14 9.61 -4.05 4.08
N PHE A 15 8.67 -4.25 4.99
CA PHE A 15 8.83 -3.90 6.40
C PHE A 15 8.57 -5.08 7.32
N LEU A 16 9.47 -5.28 8.28
CA LEU A 16 9.38 -6.37 9.25
C LEU A 16 8.07 -6.37 10.04
N THR A 17 7.44 -5.21 10.26
CA THR A 17 6.20 -5.09 11.05
C THR A 17 4.92 -5.05 10.22
N ALA A 18 5.01 -5.08 8.89
CA ALA A 18 3.84 -4.88 8.03
C ALA A 18 2.95 -6.12 7.86
N MET A 19 3.43 -7.30 8.25
CA MET A 19 2.65 -8.55 8.24
C MET A 19 3.16 -9.48 9.35
N ALA A 20 2.24 -10.20 10.02
CA ALA A 20 2.58 -11.13 11.11
C ALA A 20 3.57 -12.24 10.72
N ALA A 21 3.63 -12.61 9.43
CA ALA A 21 4.59 -13.59 8.93
C ALA A 21 6.05 -13.09 8.98
N ASN A 22 6.30 -11.78 8.89
CA ASN A 22 7.67 -11.26 8.81
C ASN A 22 8.40 -11.38 10.17
N PRO A 23 7.83 -10.99 11.32
CA PRO A 23 8.45 -11.25 12.62
C PRO A 23 8.63 -12.74 12.88
N LEU A 24 7.69 -13.58 12.42
CA LEU A 24 7.84 -15.03 12.51
C LEU A 24 9.09 -15.51 11.76
N CYS A 25 9.35 -15.03 10.54
CA CYS A 25 10.59 -15.34 9.82
C CYS A 25 11.86 -14.89 10.59
N ALA A 26 11.82 -13.71 11.22
CA ALA A 26 12.94 -13.24 12.04
C ALA A 26 13.16 -14.13 13.28
N THR A 27 12.09 -14.52 13.98
CA THR A 27 12.16 -15.45 15.12
C THR A 27 12.67 -16.84 14.71
N LEU A 28 12.22 -17.35 13.56
CA LEU A 28 12.72 -18.63 13.04
C LEU A 28 14.20 -18.55 12.68
N THR A 29 14.65 -17.45 12.08
CA THR A 29 16.07 -17.23 11.77
C THR A 29 16.93 -17.26 13.04
N LEU A 30 16.46 -16.59 14.09
CA LEU A 30 17.11 -16.62 15.40
C LEU A 30 17.19 -18.05 15.96
N ASN A 31 16.09 -18.78 15.94
CA ASN A 31 16.03 -20.11 16.53
C ASN A 31 16.75 -21.19 15.71
N SER A 32 16.84 -21.04 14.39
CA SER A 32 17.40 -22.07 13.50
C SER A 32 18.88 -21.89 13.21
N ILE A 33 19.37 -20.65 13.09
CA ILE A 33 20.77 -20.36 12.72
C ILE A 33 21.46 -19.38 13.68
N ASN A 34 20.81 -19.03 14.80
CA ASN A 34 21.33 -18.13 15.83
C ASN A 34 21.73 -16.73 15.29
N GLN A 35 20.98 -16.23 14.30
CA GLN A 35 21.18 -14.91 13.70
C GLN A 35 19.98 -14.00 14.00
N THR A 36 20.26 -12.79 14.47
CA THR A 36 19.22 -11.77 14.71
C THR A 36 19.01 -10.94 13.45
N ILE A 37 17.74 -10.72 13.08
CA ILE A 37 17.39 -9.76 12.02
C ILE A 37 16.66 -8.60 12.68
N GLY A 38 17.30 -7.42 12.69
CA GLY A 38 16.68 -6.19 13.14
C GLY A 38 15.73 -5.59 12.11
N TRP A 39 14.88 -4.67 12.55
CA TRP A 39 13.98 -3.93 11.66
C TRP A 39 14.75 -3.18 10.55
N LEU A 40 15.85 -2.52 10.94
CA LEU A 40 16.70 -1.78 9.99
C LEU A 40 17.41 -2.69 8.99
N ASP A 41 17.81 -3.88 9.40
CA ASP A 41 18.50 -4.82 8.50
C ASP A 41 17.54 -5.37 7.45
N TRP A 42 16.32 -5.72 7.88
CA TRP A 42 15.24 -6.09 6.97
C TRP A 42 14.91 -4.97 6.00
N ALA A 43 14.66 -3.76 6.51
CA ALA A 43 14.28 -2.61 5.68
C ALA A 43 15.38 -2.25 4.66
N LYS A 44 16.66 -2.26 5.07
CA LYS A 44 17.79 -2.03 4.15
C LYS A 44 17.90 -3.11 3.07
N ALA A 45 17.69 -4.37 3.43
CA ALA A 45 17.73 -5.47 2.46
C ALA A 45 16.53 -5.41 1.49
N ALA A 46 15.35 -5.02 1.98
CA ALA A 46 14.11 -5.05 1.23
C ALA A 46 13.83 -3.77 0.43
N ILE A 47 14.47 -2.64 0.73
CA ILE A 47 14.14 -1.35 0.09
C ILE A 47 14.42 -1.36 -1.42
N VAL A 48 15.57 -1.87 -1.85
CA VAL A 48 15.94 -1.93 -3.27
C VAL A 48 14.99 -2.82 -4.06
N PRO A 49 14.81 -4.12 -3.73
CA PRO A 49 13.86 -4.97 -4.46
C PRO A 49 12.41 -4.50 -4.30
N GLY A 50 12.05 -3.90 -3.16
CA GLY A 50 10.72 -3.34 -2.91
C GLY A 50 10.38 -2.17 -3.83
N LEU A 51 11.27 -1.18 -3.93
CA LEU A 51 11.09 -0.02 -4.83
C LEU A 51 11.05 -0.44 -6.29
N VAL A 52 11.92 -1.38 -6.69
CA VAL A 52 11.89 -1.95 -8.05
C VAL A 52 10.54 -2.62 -8.31
N SER A 53 10.03 -3.40 -7.35
CA SER A 53 8.74 -4.07 -7.49
C SER A 53 7.56 -3.09 -7.53
N LEU A 54 7.59 -2.02 -6.72
CA LEU A 54 6.55 -0.98 -6.71
C LEU A 54 6.41 -0.26 -8.04
N ILE A 55 7.48 -0.19 -8.85
CA ILE A 55 7.44 0.39 -10.19
C ILE A 55 7.06 -0.69 -11.22
N LEU A 56 7.79 -1.81 -11.22
CA LEU A 56 7.66 -2.81 -12.28
C LEU A 56 6.33 -3.56 -12.23
N VAL A 57 5.85 -3.95 -11.03
CA VAL A 57 4.64 -4.78 -10.93
C VAL A 57 3.39 -4.04 -11.44
N PRO A 58 3.13 -2.77 -11.06
CA PRO A 58 2.02 -2.03 -11.65
C PRO A 58 2.14 -1.84 -13.17
N LEU A 59 3.35 -1.61 -13.69
CA LEU A 59 3.59 -1.47 -15.13
C LEU A 59 3.32 -2.78 -15.89
N ILE A 60 3.80 -3.90 -15.36
CA ILE A 60 3.55 -5.23 -15.92
C ILE A 60 2.05 -5.52 -15.92
N LEU A 61 1.35 -5.26 -14.80
CA LEU A 61 -0.09 -5.44 -14.72
C LEU A 61 -0.86 -4.53 -15.68
N TYR A 62 -0.40 -3.30 -15.91
CA TYR A 62 -1.01 -2.39 -16.87
C TYR A 62 -0.93 -2.92 -18.31
N VAL A 63 0.13 -3.67 -18.63
CA VAL A 63 0.32 -4.27 -19.96
C VAL A 63 -0.45 -5.58 -20.09
N ILE A 64 -0.39 -6.48 -19.09
CA ILE A 64 -1.02 -7.81 -19.15
C ILE A 64 -2.53 -7.74 -18.91
N TYR A 65 -2.96 -6.89 -17.97
CA TYR A 65 -4.36 -6.70 -17.59
C TYR A 65 -4.74 -5.22 -17.76
N PRO A 66 -4.75 -4.70 -18.99
CA PRO A 66 -5.02 -3.30 -19.23
C PRO A 66 -6.41 -2.92 -18.71
N PRO A 67 -6.56 -1.74 -18.08
CA PRO A 67 -7.87 -1.27 -17.66
C PRO A 67 -8.75 -1.01 -18.89
N THR A 68 -10.04 -1.30 -18.77
CA THR A 68 -11.05 -1.07 -19.81
C THR A 68 -11.21 0.42 -20.13
N LEU A 69 -11.04 1.28 -19.13
CA LEU A 69 -11.07 2.74 -19.25
C LEU A 69 -9.70 3.32 -18.90
N LYS A 70 -9.00 3.86 -19.91
CA LYS A 70 -7.67 4.47 -19.75
C LYS A 70 -7.69 5.99 -19.62
N SER A 71 -8.74 6.63 -20.13
CA SER A 71 -8.93 8.07 -20.05
C SER A 71 -10.39 8.37 -19.75
N SER A 72 -10.61 9.29 -18.82
CA SER A 72 -11.93 9.85 -18.52
C SER A 72 -11.78 11.36 -18.39
N PRO A 73 -11.83 12.10 -19.52
CA PRO A 73 -11.62 13.55 -19.52
C PRO A 73 -12.68 14.30 -18.70
N ASP A 74 -13.86 13.71 -18.55
CA ASP A 74 -14.94 14.26 -17.73
C ASP A 74 -14.81 13.95 -16.23
N ALA A 75 -13.94 13.02 -15.82
CA ALA A 75 -13.81 12.63 -14.41
C ALA A 75 -13.45 13.81 -13.48
N PRO A 76 -12.51 14.71 -13.82
CA PRO A 76 -12.20 15.86 -12.98
C PRO A 76 -13.39 16.82 -12.85
N LYS A 77 -14.11 17.06 -13.96
CA LYS A 77 -15.30 17.93 -13.99
C LYS A 77 -16.41 17.33 -13.13
N LEU A 78 -16.71 16.04 -13.31
CA LEU A 78 -17.72 15.32 -12.55
C LEU A 78 -17.37 15.26 -11.06
N ALA A 79 -16.10 15.04 -10.71
CA ALA A 79 -15.64 15.04 -9.32
C ALA A 79 -15.89 16.40 -8.64
N ARG A 80 -15.61 17.51 -9.34
CA ARG A 80 -15.86 18.87 -8.83
C ARG A 80 -17.36 19.14 -8.64
N GLU A 81 -18.17 18.83 -9.65
CA GLU A 81 -19.63 19.00 -9.56
C GLU A 81 -20.24 18.17 -8.43
N LYS A 82 -19.75 16.95 -8.22
CA LYS A 82 -20.21 16.08 -7.12
C LYS A 82 -19.76 16.61 -5.76
N LEU A 83 -18.52 17.08 -5.64
CA LEU A 83 -18.01 17.69 -4.41
C LEU A 83 -18.78 18.96 -4.04
N GLU A 84 -19.07 19.82 -5.02
CA GLU A 84 -19.90 21.03 -4.81
C GLU A 84 -21.31 20.67 -4.35
N LYS A 85 -21.92 19.61 -4.93
CA LYS A 85 -23.23 19.10 -4.51
C LYS A 85 -23.23 18.48 -3.11
N MET A 86 -22.10 17.89 -2.67
CA MET A 86 -21.96 17.33 -1.32
C MET A 86 -21.85 18.42 -0.26
N GLY A 87 -21.32 19.60 -0.60
CA GLY A 87 -21.16 20.71 0.33
C GLY A 87 -20.05 20.48 1.37
N PRO A 88 -20.00 21.31 2.43
CA PRO A 88 -18.97 21.20 3.47
C PRO A 88 -19.14 19.91 4.29
N MET A 89 -18.02 19.34 4.76
CA MET A 89 -18.04 18.15 5.62
C MET A 89 -18.93 18.37 6.85
N THR A 90 -19.82 17.41 7.08
CA THR A 90 -20.67 17.32 8.26
C THR A 90 -19.83 17.07 9.52
N SER A 91 -20.41 17.35 10.69
CA SER A 91 -19.75 17.04 11.98
C SER A 91 -19.41 15.56 12.10
N ASN A 92 -20.25 14.66 11.59
CA ASN A 92 -20.02 13.22 11.63
C ASN A 92 -18.83 12.80 10.75
N GLU A 93 -18.69 13.37 9.54
CA GLU A 93 -17.54 13.09 8.67
C GLU A 93 -16.23 13.61 9.27
N LYS A 94 -16.28 14.76 9.96
CA LYS A 94 -15.12 15.29 10.70
C LYS A 94 -14.74 14.40 11.87
N ILE A 95 -15.71 13.94 12.65
CA ILE A 95 -15.47 13.00 13.76
C ILE A 95 -14.88 11.70 13.22
N MET A 96 -15.47 11.11 12.17
CA MET A 96 -14.95 9.89 11.54
C MET A 96 -13.51 10.07 11.05
N THR A 97 -13.22 11.20 10.38
CA THR A 97 -11.86 11.52 9.93
C THR A 97 -10.90 11.62 11.11
N ALA A 98 -11.29 12.31 12.19
CA ALA A 98 -10.46 12.43 13.39
C ALA A 98 -10.22 11.07 14.05
N THR A 99 -11.24 10.21 14.13
CA THR A 99 -11.10 8.86 14.67
C THR A 99 -10.16 8.02 13.81
N LEU A 100 -10.31 8.05 12.48
CA LEU A 100 -9.44 7.31 11.56
C LEU A 100 -7.98 7.78 11.63
N PHE A 101 -7.74 9.07 11.87
CA PHE A 101 -6.38 9.58 12.08
C PHE A 101 -5.76 9.17 13.43
N LEU A 102 -6.59 8.95 14.45
CA LEU A 102 -6.13 8.58 15.79
C LEU A 102 -5.79 7.09 15.91
N THR A 103 -6.45 6.25 15.11
CA THR A 103 -6.29 4.78 15.11
C THR A 103 -5.30 4.32 14.05
#